data_AF-A0A8J3HNB3-F1
#
_entry.id   AF-A0A8J3HNB3-F1
#
_cell.length_a   1.000
_cell.length_b   1.000
_cell.length_c   1.000
_cell.angle_alpha   90.00
_cell.angle_beta   90.00
_cell.angle_gamma   90.00
#
_symmetry.space_group_name_H-M   'P 1'
#
loop_
_entity.id
_entity.type
_entity.pdbx_description
1 polymer ?
#
loop_
_entity_poly.entity_id
_entity_poly.type
_entity_poly.pdbx_seq_one_letter_code
_entity_poly.pdbx_strand_id
1 'polypeptide(L)'
;MQIQILGRVVVLSGWSTHRVDRAQTRGILALLALNTGRVVTHDGIAEAMWGDTPPRRARSRIHTAVSDIRRCFQDIGLTDPITSDRYGYLLDAPRECLDAHRMDEELRRARRLLAEGDHAAAEECLRGALGLCRGGPLADAAGAFVDPTRVALEEQRLCAVEDLAVARLALRRYDEVVGELLPLTELHPFRERMRGCLMVALHRSGRQAQALQVFREYRVRLAERDGLDPGRELTELADAIVQDRELGWDGALPDERRPTGTPRLSAVARGHGDGVGMALRHGPPPEATAAPRPDRRGRLAAIAVPRRVRREAVTAPVSPAPPPRQPGRLPQGMLSGKRDEADLPCPPHGLPRYRLLTGPGDATFCRRVSEALDLGYRLHGGASVAFDGEKMIAVQAVVWPGTVPGI
;
A
#
# COMPACT_ATOMS: atom_id res chain seq x y z
N MET A 1 1.97 26.48 -3.53
CA MET A 1 2.57 25.31 -4.20
C MET A 1 2.18 24.06 -3.44
N GLN A 2 1.85 22.97 -4.13
CA GLN A 2 1.78 21.64 -3.53
C GLN A 2 2.57 20.64 -4.39
N ILE A 3 3.28 19.73 -3.76
CA ILE A 3 3.96 18.60 -4.40
C ILE A 3 3.20 17.34 -3.99
N GLN A 4 2.80 16.55 -4.98
CA GLN A 4 2.08 15.31 -4.75
C GLN A 4 2.97 14.14 -5.09
N ILE A 5 3.11 13.19 -4.16
CA ILE A 5 3.86 11.95 -4.35
C ILE A 5 3.06 10.71 -3.97
N LEU A 6 1.87 10.84 -3.37
CA LEU A 6 0.98 9.73 -3.04
C LEU A 6 0.18 9.28 -4.29
N GLY A 7 0.90 9.05 -5.38
CA GLY A 7 0.40 8.79 -6.72
C GLY A 7 1.49 9.11 -7.74
N ARG A 8 1.11 9.70 -8.87
CA ARG A 8 2.09 10.29 -9.80
C ARG A 8 2.73 11.55 -9.20
N VAL A 9 4.00 11.77 -9.49
CA VAL A 9 4.72 12.97 -9.01
C VAL A 9 4.32 14.18 -9.83
N VAL A 10 3.62 15.12 -9.19
CA VAL A 10 3.16 16.37 -9.82
C VAL A 10 3.36 17.57 -8.90
N VAL A 11 3.50 18.74 -9.51
CA VAL A 11 3.52 20.03 -8.81
C VAL A 11 2.24 20.78 -9.13
N LEU A 12 1.52 21.23 -8.12
CA LEU A 12 0.30 22.02 -8.26
C LEU A 12 0.54 23.48 -7.88
N SER A 13 -0.02 24.38 -8.68
CA SER A 13 -0.10 25.81 -8.40
C SER A 13 -1.49 26.32 -8.75
N GLY A 14 -2.27 26.71 -7.73
CA GLY A 14 -3.68 27.03 -7.91
C GLY A 14 -4.45 25.85 -8.52
N TRP A 15 -4.96 26.05 -9.73
CA TRP A 15 -5.71 25.03 -10.49
C TRP A 15 -4.86 24.29 -11.52
N SER A 16 -3.60 24.69 -11.70
CA SER A 16 -2.71 24.15 -12.73
C SER A 16 -1.87 23.00 -12.19
N THR A 17 -1.75 21.95 -13.00
CA THR A 17 -0.91 20.78 -12.73
C THR A 17 0.30 20.82 -13.64
N HIS A 18 1.48 20.85 -13.06
CA HIS A 18 2.75 20.91 -13.76
C HIS A 18 3.49 19.60 -13.60
N ARG A 19 4.00 19.10 -14.73
CA ARG A 19 4.68 17.81 -14.79
C ARG A 19 6.15 18.02 -15.05
N VAL A 20 6.94 17.23 -14.34
CA VAL A 20 8.35 17.06 -14.64
C VAL A 20 8.47 15.86 -15.58
N ASP A 21 9.00 16.06 -16.78
CA ASP A 21 8.89 15.08 -17.88
C ASP A 21 9.68 13.79 -17.64
N ARG A 22 10.88 13.90 -17.07
CA ARG A 22 11.80 12.77 -16.89
C ARG A 22 11.54 12.06 -15.55
N ALA A 23 11.44 10.73 -15.58
CA ALA A 23 11.23 9.90 -14.39
C ALA A 23 12.32 10.10 -13.32
N GLN A 24 13.59 10.23 -13.74
CA GLN A 24 14.71 10.51 -12.82
C GLN A 24 14.59 11.90 -12.19
N THR A 25 14.16 12.91 -12.95
CA THR A 25 13.94 14.26 -12.42
C THR A 25 12.76 14.28 -11.43
N ARG A 26 11.68 13.51 -11.69
CA ARG A 26 10.60 13.27 -10.71
C ARG A 26 11.11 12.59 -9.43
N GLY A 27 12.03 11.63 -9.56
CA GLY A 27 12.71 10.99 -8.43
C GLY A 27 13.48 12.00 -7.57
N ILE A 28 14.29 12.86 -8.20
CA ILE A 28 15.04 13.90 -7.47
C ILE A 28 14.09 14.91 -6.81
N LEU A 29 13.02 15.34 -7.50
CA LEU A 29 12.01 16.21 -6.90
C LEU A 29 11.36 15.55 -5.66
N ALA A 30 10.96 14.29 -5.77
CA ALA A 30 10.36 13.56 -4.66
C ALA A 30 11.34 13.39 -3.48
N LEU A 31 12.62 13.10 -3.76
CA LEU A 31 13.68 12.99 -2.77
C LEU A 31 13.87 14.30 -1.99
N LEU A 32 13.94 15.43 -2.70
CA LEU A 32 14.04 16.75 -2.08
C LEU A 32 12.78 17.10 -1.29
N ALA A 33 11.59 16.78 -1.82
CA ALA A 33 10.32 17.02 -1.15
C ALA A 33 10.19 16.22 0.16
N LEU A 34 10.59 14.94 0.17
CA LEU A 34 10.60 14.11 1.38
C LEU A 34 11.56 14.66 2.46
N ASN A 35 12.56 15.43 2.04
CA ASN A 35 13.55 16.10 2.88
C ASN A 35 13.35 17.62 2.94
N THR A 36 12.13 18.11 2.73
CA THR A 36 11.82 19.55 2.76
C THR A 36 12.38 20.22 4.02
N GLY A 37 13.02 21.38 3.84
CA GLY A 37 13.69 22.15 4.89
C GLY A 37 15.05 21.57 5.33
N ARG A 38 15.62 20.60 4.60
CA ARG A 38 16.93 20.00 4.89
C ARG A 38 17.79 19.93 3.63
N VAL A 39 19.10 20.07 3.82
CA VAL A 39 20.08 19.87 2.75
C VAL A 39 20.24 18.38 2.47
N VAL A 40 19.99 17.97 1.24
CA VAL A 40 20.34 16.63 0.71
C VAL A 40 21.63 16.77 -0.07
N THR A 41 22.68 16.07 0.35
CA THR A 41 24.01 16.21 -0.24
C THR A 41 24.06 15.67 -1.67
N HIS A 42 25.02 16.12 -2.49
CA HIS A 42 25.21 15.57 -3.83
C HIS A 42 25.41 14.05 -3.83
N ASP A 43 26.20 13.55 -2.88
CA ASP A 43 26.49 12.13 -2.75
C ASP A 43 25.26 11.36 -2.24
N GLY A 44 24.49 11.94 -1.31
CA GLY A 44 23.22 11.37 -0.84
C GLY A 44 22.13 11.34 -1.91
N ILE A 45 22.08 12.35 -2.80
CA ILE A 45 21.22 12.30 -4.00
C ILE A 45 21.72 11.20 -4.94
N ALA A 46 23.02 11.07 -5.14
CA ALA A 46 23.56 10.05 -6.02
C ALA A 46 23.27 8.63 -5.53
N GLU A 47 23.46 8.38 -4.23
CA GLU A 47 23.14 7.12 -3.57
C GLU A 47 21.63 6.82 -3.65
N ALA A 48 20.77 7.78 -3.32
CA ALA A 48 19.33 7.57 -3.42
C ALA A 48 18.87 7.26 -4.86
N MET A 49 19.49 7.89 -5.87
CA MET A 49 19.09 7.72 -7.26
C MET A 49 19.67 6.46 -7.91
N TRP A 50 20.89 6.05 -7.58
CA TRP A 50 21.62 5.00 -8.29
C TRP A 50 22.20 3.89 -7.38
N GLY A 51 21.98 3.95 -6.07
CA GLY A 51 22.53 3.01 -5.10
C GLY A 51 24.06 2.98 -5.16
N ASP A 52 24.63 1.78 -5.10
CA ASP A 52 26.08 1.55 -5.10
C ASP A 52 26.75 1.74 -6.48
N THR A 53 25.97 2.01 -7.53
CA THR A 53 26.50 2.10 -8.91
C THR A 53 26.22 3.46 -9.57
N PRO A 54 26.66 4.58 -8.97
CA PRO A 54 26.43 5.90 -9.55
C PRO A 54 27.18 6.07 -10.89
N PRO A 55 26.56 6.71 -11.90
CA PRO A 55 27.22 6.98 -13.15
C PRO A 55 28.38 7.98 -12.96
N ARG A 56 29.43 7.88 -13.78
CA ARG A 56 30.59 8.81 -13.74
C ARG A 56 30.22 10.29 -13.77
N ARG A 57 29.08 10.63 -14.40
CA ARG A 57 28.54 12.00 -14.51
C ARG A 57 27.32 12.23 -13.61
N ALA A 58 27.20 11.55 -12.47
CA ALA A 58 26.08 11.68 -11.53
C ALA A 58 25.81 13.14 -11.15
N ARG A 59 26.83 13.89 -10.71
CA ARG A 59 26.70 15.32 -10.36
C ARG A 59 26.11 16.15 -11.49
N SER A 60 26.63 15.99 -12.71
CA SER A 60 26.09 16.71 -13.89
C SER A 60 24.63 16.36 -14.17
N ARG A 61 24.23 15.09 -14.02
CA ARG A 61 22.81 14.68 -14.16
C ARG A 61 21.93 15.30 -13.07
N ILE A 62 22.43 15.39 -11.83
CA ILE A 62 21.73 16.04 -10.72
C ILE A 62 21.53 17.54 -11.02
N HIS A 63 22.59 18.25 -11.44
CA HIS A 63 22.49 19.68 -11.80
C HIS A 63 21.44 19.95 -12.90
N THR A 64 21.44 19.12 -13.96
CA THR A 64 20.44 19.21 -15.03
C THR A 64 19.04 18.98 -14.50
N ALA A 65 18.83 17.94 -13.68
CA ALA A 65 17.53 17.65 -13.08
C ALA A 65 17.04 18.80 -12.18
N VAL A 66 17.90 19.36 -11.34
CA VAL A 66 17.54 20.52 -10.49
C VAL A 66 17.21 21.75 -11.35
N SER A 67 17.94 21.97 -12.44
CA SER A 67 17.66 23.07 -13.37
C SER A 67 16.29 22.90 -14.05
N ASP A 68 15.94 21.68 -14.46
CA ASP A 68 14.62 21.35 -15.03
C ASP A 68 13.51 21.57 -13.98
N ILE A 69 13.74 21.19 -12.71
CA ILE A 69 12.78 21.41 -11.61
C ILE A 69 12.60 22.91 -11.32
N ARG A 70 13.70 23.68 -11.25
CA ARG A 70 13.65 25.13 -11.06
C ARG A 70 12.84 25.83 -12.16
N ARG A 71 13.01 25.40 -13.41
CA ARG A 71 12.21 25.91 -14.53
C ARG A 71 10.72 25.60 -14.35
N CYS A 72 10.38 24.37 -13.98
CA CYS A 72 9.00 23.98 -13.64
C CYS A 72 8.41 24.86 -12.52
N PHE A 73 9.22 25.25 -11.53
CA PHE A 73 8.79 26.18 -10.47
C PHE A 73 8.65 27.63 -10.95
N GLN A 74 9.54 28.10 -11.83
CA GLN A 74 9.43 29.44 -12.43
C GLN A 74 8.17 29.56 -13.29
N ASP A 75 7.82 28.51 -14.05
CA ASP A 75 6.62 28.45 -14.88
C ASP A 75 5.32 28.59 -14.06
N ILE A 76 5.39 28.33 -12.74
CA ILE A 76 4.28 28.52 -11.80
C ILE A 76 4.38 29.76 -10.92
N GLY A 77 5.31 30.67 -11.26
CA GLY A 77 5.50 31.94 -10.55
C GLY A 77 6.20 31.82 -9.20
N LEU A 78 6.89 30.70 -8.94
CA LEU A 78 7.70 30.53 -7.73
C LEU A 78 9.16 30.84 -8.03
N THR A 79 9.70 31.83 -7.34
CA THR A 79 11.11 32.21 -7.46
C THR A 79 11.97 31.31 -6.58
N ASP A 80 12.68 30.40 -7.24
CA ASP A 80 13.78 29.56 -6.72
C ASP A 80 13.58 28.90 -5.35
N PRO A 81 12.58 28.03 -5.18
CA PRO A 81 12.38 27.30 -3.92
C PRO A 81 13.46 26.23 -3.66
N ILE A 82 14.38 25.97 -4.61
CA ILE A 82 15.51 25.06 -4.39
C ILE A 82 16.76 25.90 -4.20
N THR A 83 17.27 25.96 -2.98
CA THR A 83 18.56 26.62 -2.71
C THR A 83 19.70 25.67 -3.00
N SER A 84 20.70 26.17 -3.73
CA SER A 84 21.99 25.47 -3.90
C SER A 84 22.88 25.77 -2.69
N ASP A 85 23.28 24.72 -1.99
CA ASP A 85 24.31 24.77 -0.95
C ASP A 85 25.62 24.20 -1.50
N ARG A 86 26.76 24.54 -0.88
CA ARG A 86 28.07 23.97 -1.25
C ARG A 86 28.05 22.44 -1.30
N TYR A 87 27.27 21.81 -0.43
CA TYR A 87 27.25 20.36 -0.27
C TYR A 87 26.08 19.67 -0.95
N GLY A 88 25.06 20.41 -1.42
CA GLY A 88 23.87 19.80 -1.99
C GLY A 88 22.74 20.77 -2.32
N TYR A 89 21.52 20.28 -2.16
CA TYR A 89 20.31 21.04 -2.47
C TYR A 89 19.34 20.99 -1.30
N LEU A 90 18.64 22.09 -1.07
CA LEU A 90 17.58 22.21 -0.10
C LEU A 90 16.32 22.71 -0.81
N LEU A 91 15.20 22.04 -0.58
CA LEU A 91 13.88 22.57 -0.94
C LEU A 91 13.39 23.43 0.23
N ASP A 92 13.37 24.74 0.02
CA ASP A 92 12.86 25.73 0.97
C ASP A 92 11.35 25.91 0.75
N ALA A 93 10.58 25.10 1.46
CA ALA A 93 9.13 25.13 1.42
C ALA A 93 8.56 24.70 2.79
N PRO A 94 7.31 25.08 3.12
CA PRO A 94 6.61 24.50 4.26
C PRO A 94 6.45 22.99 4.09
N ARG A 95 6.52 22.21 5.18
CA ARG A 95 6.40 20.74 5.09
C ARG A 95 5.05 20.32 4.52
N GLU A 96 4.03 21.13 4.77
CA GLU A 96 2.65 20.94 4.32
C GLU A 96 2.51 21.11 2.81
N CYS A 97 3.55 21.58 2.10
CA CYS A 97 3.53 21.58 0.64
C CYS A 97 3.51 20.14 0.09
N LEU A 98 4.02 19.15 0.83
CA LEU A 98 4.05 17.75 0.42
C LEU A 98 2.83 16.98 0.94
N ASP A 99 2.10 16.31 0.06
CA ASP A 99 0.94 15.49 0.44
C ASP A 99 1.27 14.35 1.42
N ALA A 100 2.43 13.71 1.30
CA ALA A 100 2.88 12.69 2.26
C ALA A 100 3.11 13.25 3.67
N HIS A 101 3.63 14.48 3.82
CA HIS A 101 3.78 15.11 5.14
C HIS A 101 2.42 15.50 5.73
N ARG A 102 1.50 16.00 4.90
CA ARG A 102 0.12 16.27 5.33
C ARG A 102 -0.59 15.00 5.78
N MET A 103 -0.45 13.90 5.02
CA MET A 103 -0.99 12.60 5.39
C MET A 103 -0.45 12.17 6.77
N ASP A 104 0.87 12.20 6.97
CA ASP A 104 1.46 11.83 8.26
C ASP A 104 0.95 12.69 9.44
N GLU A 105 0.75 13.99 9.24
CA GLU A 105 0.19 14.87 10.25
C GLU A 105 -1.28 14.53 10.58
N GLU A 106 -2.13 14.33 9.57
CA GLU A 106 -3.52 13.92 9.76
C GLU A 106 -3.62 12.55 10.45
N LEU A 107 -2.74 11.59 10.10
CA LEU A 107 -2.69 10.29 10.77
C LEU A 107 -2.25 10.41 12.24
N ARG A 108 -1.26 11.27 12.54
CA ARG A 108 -0.86 11.55 13.94
C ARG A 108 -2.00 12.21 14.72
N ARG A 109 -2.76 13.11 14.09
CA ARG A 109 -3.94 13.73 14.70
C ARG A 109 -5.04 12.70 14.95
N ALA A 110 -5.38 11.88 13.97
CA ALA A 110 -6.40 10.84 14.08
C ALA A 110 -6.10 9.85 15.21
N ARG A 111 -4.86 9.41 15.36
CA ARG A 111 -4.47 8.48 16.44
C ARG A 111 -4.65 9.08 17.84
N ARG A 112 -4.38 10.38 18.01
CA ARG A 112 -4.67 11.07 19.28
C ARG A 112 -6.17 11.11 19.56
N LEU A 113 -6.97 11.47 18.56
CA LEU A 113 -8.43 11.50 18.66
C LEU A 113 -9.02 10.11 18.98
N LEU A 114 -8.48 9.04 18.38
CA LEU A 114 -8.85 7.66 18.72
C LEU A 114 -8.55 7.33 20.18
N ALA A 115 -7.37 7.71 20.69
CA ALA A 115 -7.00 7.49 22.09
C ALA A 115 -7.86 8.31 23.08
N GLU A 116 -8.34 9.47 22.65
CA GLU A 116 -9.25 10.34 23.41
C GLU A 116 -10.73 9.88 23.31
N GLY A 117 -11.04 8.90 22.45
CA GLY A 117 -12.39 8.39 22.23
C GLY A 117 -13.24 9.24 21.28
N ASP A 118 -12.69 10.28 20.66
CA ASP A 118 -13.39 11.08 19.64
C ASP A 118 -13.29 10.40 18.26
N HIS A 119 -14.05 9.31 18.12
CA HIS A 119 -14.06 8.49 16.91
C HIS A 119 -14.62 9.24 15.68
N ALA A 120 -15.49 10.23 15.88
CA ALA A 120 -16.07 11.01 14.78
C ALA A 120 -15.03 11.95 14.16
N ALA A 121 -14.30 12.72 14.99
CA ALA A 121 -13.21 13.56 14.51
C ALA A 121 -12.05 12.73 13.94
N ALA A 122 -11.76 11.57 14.54
CA ALA A 122 -10.76 10.65 14.03
C ALA A 122 -11.11 10.15 12.62
N GLU A 123 -12.36 9.74 12.38
CA GLU A 123 -12.84 9.32 11.07
C GLU A 123 -12.66 10.41 10.01
N GLU A 124 -13.00 11.67 10.34
CA GLU A 124 -12.83 12.80 9.42
C GLU A 124 -11.36 12.99 9.02
N CYS A 125 -10.45 12.99 10.00
CA CYS A 125 -9.01 13.10 9.75
C CYS A 125 -8.50 11.94 8.87
N LEU A 126 -8.91 10.70 9.16
CA LEU A 126 -8.50 9.51 8.41
C LEU A 126 -9.01 9.52 6.97
N ARG A 127 -10.26 9.93 6.75
CA ARG A 127 -10.82 10.12 5.40
C ARG A 127 -10.06 11.21 4.63
N GLY A 128 -9.73 12.31 5.30
CA GLY A 128 -8.92 13.39 4.72
C GLY A 128 -7.54 12.89 4.29
N ALA A 129 -6.86 12.14 5.18
CA ALA A 129 -5.55 11.54 4.91
C ALA A 129 -5.57 10.55 3.74
N LEU A 130 -6.54 9.62 3.73
CA LEU A 130 -6.70 8.63 2.66
C LEU A 130 -7.07 9.30 1.32
N GLY A 131 -7.83 10.41 1.35
CA GLY A 131 -8.16 11.20 0.17
C GLY A 131 -6.95 11.86 -0.51
N LEU A 132 -5.80 11.96 0.17
CA LEU A 132 -4.55 12.40 -0.44
C LEU A 132 -3.91 11.32 -1.33
N CYS A 133 -4.25 10.04 -1.12
CA CYS A 133 -3.75 8.92 -1.91
C CYS A 133 -4.52 8.80 -3.23
N ARG A 134 -3.85 9.11 -4.35
CA ARG A 134 -4.43 9.10 -5.71
C ARG A 134 -3.98 7.91 -6.55
N GLY A 135 -3.22 6.99 -5.97
CA GLY A 135 -2.68 5.80 -6.61
C GLY A 135 -1.49 5.24 -5.84
N GLY A 136 -0.72 4.36 -6.48
CA GLY A 136 0.55 3.89 -5.92
C GLY A 136 1.52 5.05 -5.69
N PRO A 137 2.08 5.24 -4.48
CA PRO A 137 3.02 6.33 -4.21
C PRO A 137 4.20 6.33 -5.18
N LEU A 138 4.67 7.48 -5.64
CA LEU A 138 5.80 7.61 -6.58
C LEU A 138 5.61 6.82 -7.90
N ALA A 139 4.38 6.66 -8.39
CA ALA A 139 4.03 5.78 -9.52
C ALA A 139 4.87 5.98 -10.80
N ASP A 140 5.36 7.19 -11.06
CA ASP A 140 6.13 7.54 -12.26
C ASP A 140 7.53 8.07 -11.95
N ALA A 141 7.99 7.97 -10.70
CA ALA A 141 9.35 8.36 -10.31
C ALA A 141 10.35 7.20 -10.51
N ALA A 142 11.61 7.54 -10.75
CA ALA A 142 12.70 6.58 -10.82
C ALA A 142 13.80 6.93 -9.80
N GLY A 143 14.44 5.92 -9.23
CA GLY A 143 15.54 6.04 -8.28
C GLY A 143 15.61 4.80 -7.38
N ALA A 144 16.81 4.43 -6.92
CA ALA A 144 16.99 3.27 -6.03
C ALA A 144 16.15 3.37 -4.74
N PHE A 145 15.91 4.59 -4.23
CA PHE A 145 15.08 4.83 -3.04
C PHE A 145 13.57 4.62 -3.26
N VAL A 146 13.09 4.58 -4.50
CA VAL A 146 11.65 4.70 -4.81
C VAL A 146 10.86 3.52 -4.28
N ASP A 147 11.30 2.29 -4.53
CA ASP A 147 10.59 1.08 -4.12
C ASP A 147 10.50 0.91 -2.59
N PRO A 148 11.59 1.02 -1.81
CA PRO A 148 11.47 0.94 -0.35
C PRO A 148 10.61 2.07 0.22
N THR A 149 10.65 3.27 -0.38
CA THR A 149 9.80 4.40 0.02
C THR A 149 8.33 4.14 -0.31
N ARG A 150 8.05 3.57 -1.48
CA ARG A 150 6.70 3.18 -1.90
C ARG A 150 6.10 2.18 -0.92
N VAL A 151 6.85 1.12 -0.58
CA VAL A 151 6.42 0.11 0.40
C VAL A 151 6.09 0.76 1.74
N ALA A 152 6.94 1.65 2.25
CA ALA A 152 6.69 2.35 3.52
C ALA A 152 5.44 3.23 3.48
N LEU A 153 5.20 3.95 2.37
CA LEU A 153 4.01 4.80 2.22
C LEU A 153 2.73 3.97 2.03
N GLU A 154 2.81 2.83 1.32
CA GLU A 154 1.69 1.89 1.18
C GLU A 154 1.33 1.24 2.51
N GLU A 155 2.32 0.87 3.32
CA GLU A 155 2.13 0.39 4.68
C GLU A 155 1.37 1.42 5.54
N GLN A 156 1.80 2.68 5.50
CA GLN A 156 1.12 3.77 6.22
C GLN A 156 -0.34 3.95 5.78
N ARG A 157 -0.60 3.84 4.46
CA ARG A 157 -1.97 3.89 3.92
C ARG A 157 -2.83 2.74 4.46
N LEU A 158 -2.28 1.53 4.51
CA LEU A 158 -3.02 0.36 5.00
C LEU A 158 -3.29 0.44 6.50
N CYS A 159 -2.33 0.90 7.31
CA CYS A 159 -2.58 1.19 8.72
C CYS A 159 -3.67 2.25 8.91
N ALA A 160 -3.75 3.26 8.04
CA ALA A 160 -4.79 4.28 8.08
C ALA A 160 -6.18 3.72 7.77
N VAL A 161 -6.29 2.76 6.85
CA VAL A 161 -7.55 2.04 6.58
C VAL A 161 -7.98 1.22 7.80
N GLU A 162 -7.05 0.56 8.48
CA GLU A 162 -7.33 -0.19 9.71
C GLU A 162 -7.78 0.75 10.85
N ASP A 163 -7.10 1.89 11.04
CA ASP A 163 -7.49 2.90 12.02
C ASP A 163 -8.89 3.48 11.69
N LEU A 164 -9.23 3.65 10.39
CA LEU A 164 -10.55 4.09 9.95
C LEU A 164 -11.63 3.05 10.23
N ALA A 165 -11.32 1.77 10.04
CA ALA A 165 -12.23 0.69 10.39
C ALA A 165 -12.53 0.68 11.89
N VAL A 166 -11.52 0.87 12.75
CA VAL A 166 -11.69 0.98 14.20
C VAL A 166 -12.60 2.14 14.58
N ALA A 167 -12.37 3.34 14.03
CA ALA A 167 -13.23 4.50 14.26
C ALA A 167 -14.70 4.19 13.89
N ARG A 168 -14.93 3.56 12.74
CA ARG A 168 -16.27 3.23 12.25
C ARG A 168 -16.96 2.13 13.05
N LEU A 169 -16.21 1.15 13.54
CA LEU A 169 -16.75 0.12 14.44
C LEU A 169 -17.29 0.74 15.73
N ALA A 170 -16.60 1.73 16.29
CA ALA A 170 -17.06 2.47 17.47
C ALA A 170 -18.30 3.33 17.17
N LEU A 171 -18.36 3.92 15.97
CA LEU A 171 -19.52 4.67 15.48
C LEU A 171 -20.67 3.78 14.95
N ARG A 172 -20.57 2.45 15.10
CA ARG A 172 -21.55 1.45 14.65
C ARG A 172 -21.84 1.47 13.13
N ARG A 173 -20.88 1.92 12.32
CA ARG A 173 -20.99 1.97 10.85
C ARG A 173 -20.50 0.67 10.22
N TYR A 174 -21.11 -0.45 10.60
CA TYR A 174 -20.61 -1.78 10.27
C TYR A 174 -20.64 -2.09 8.76
N ASP A 175 -21.69 -1.67 8.05
CA ASP A 175 -21.82 -1.93 6.61
C ASP A 175 -20.72 -1.24 5.80
N GLU A 176 -20.29 -0.03 6.20
CA GLU A 176 -19.15 0.66 5.59
C GLU A 176 -17.85 -0.11 5.78
N VAL A 177 -17.62 -0.64 7.00
CA VAL A 177 -16.43 -1.46 7.30
C VAL A 177 -16.43 -2.75 6.48
N VAL A 178 -17.57 -3.44 6.38
CA VAL A 178 -17.68 -4.66 5.58
C VAL A 178 -17.42 -4.36 4.09
N GLY A 179 -18.05 -3.32 3.55
CA GLY A 179 -17.90 -2.95 2.14
C GLY A 179 -16.47 -2.58 1.76
N GLU A 180 -15.74 -1.90 2.65
CA GLU A 180 -14.36 -1.48 2.40
C GLU A 180 -13.34 -2.60 2.65
N LEU A 181 -13.47 -3.36 3.74
CA LEU A 181 -12.45 -4.32 4.14
C LEU A 181 -12.52 -5.64 3.37
N LEU A 182 -13.70 -6.08 2.92
CA LEU A 182 -13.87 -7.36 2.23
C LEU A 182 -12.92 -7.52 1.00
N PRO A 183 -12.83 -6.56 0.06
CA PRO A 183 -11.87 -6.67 -1.04
C PRO A 183 -10.40 -6.52 -0.57
N LEU A 184 -10.15 -5.73 0.47
CA LEU A 184 -8.79 -5.46 0.95
C LEU A 184 -8.19 -6.65 1.70
N THR A 185 -8.99 -7.48 2.37
CA THR A 185 -8.50 -8.69 3.04
C THR A 185 -8.03 -9.77 2.06
N GLU A 186 -8.53 -9.74 0.82
CA GLU A 186 -8.04 -10.60 -0.27
C GLU A 186 -6.77 -10.03 -0.91
N LEU A 187 -6.68 -8.71 -1.09
CA LEU A 187 -5.47 -8.05 -1.60
C LEU A 187 -4.32 -8.08 -0.59
N HIS A 188 -4.62 -8.07 0.70
CA HIS A 188 -3.64 -8.06 1.79
C HIS A 188 -3.88 -9.27 2.73
N PRO A 189 -3.53 -10.49 2.28
CA PRO A 189 -3.99 -11.71 2.90
C PRO A 189 -3.43 -12.03 4.29
N PHE A 190 -2.41 -11.31 4.77
CA PHE A 190 -1.76 -11.56 6.07
C PHE A 190 -1.99 -10.43 7.09
N ARG A 191 -2.90 -9.49 6.80
CA ARG A 191 -3.29 -8.47 7.78
C ARG A 191 -4.38 -8.98 8.69
N GLU A 192 -3.99 -9.40 9.88
CA GLU A 192 -4.91 -9.89 10.91
C GLU A 192 -5.78 -8.79 11.47
N ARG A 193 -5.25 -7.58 11.67
CA ARG A 193 -6.02 -6.43 12.19
C ARG A 193 -7.23 -6.12 11.31
N MET A 194 -6.99 -6.07 10.00
CA MET A 194 -8.03 -5.86 9.00
C MET A 194 -9.11 -6.95 9.04
N ARG A 195 -8.69 -8.21 9.20
CA ARG A 195 -9.62 -9.36 9.35
C ARG A 195 -10.41 -9.28 10.64
N GLY A 196 -9.76 -8.95 11.76
CA GLY A 196 -10.42 -8.77 13.05
C GLY A 196 -11.51 -7.70 12.95
N CYS A 197 -11.20 -6.55 12.34
CA CYS A 197 -12.19 -5.50 12.12
C CYS A 197 -13.37 -5.98 11.25
N LEU A 198 -13.11 -6.72 10.17
CA LEU A 198 -14.14 -7.31 9.32
C LEU A 198 -15.00 -8.33 10.10
N MET A 199 -14.38 -9.18 10.91
CA MET A 199 -15.08 -10.17 11.75
C MET A 199 -16.00 -9.49 12.77
N VAL A 200 -15.52 -8.44 13.45
CA VAL A 200 -16.34 -7.65 14.39
C VAL A 200 -17.51 -7.00 13.66
N ALA A 201 -17.27 -6.37 12.50
CA ALA A 201 -18.32 -5.72 11.72
C ALA A 201 -19.40 -6.71 11.27
N LEU A 202 -19.00 -7.87 10.75
CA LEU A 202 -19.91 -8.94 10.34
C LEU A 202 -20.72 -9.47 11.52
N HIS A 203 -20.08 -9.77 12.66
CA HIS A 203 -20.76 -10.29 13.84
C HIS A 203 -21.77 -9.26 14.40
N ARG A 204 -21.37 -8.00 14.58
CA ARG A 204 -22.26 -6.93 15.07
C ARG A 204 -23.40 -6.58 14.11
N SER A 205 -23.28 -6.99 12.84
CA SER A 205 -24.35 -6.90 11.84
C SER A 205 -25.25 -8.15 11.78
N GLY A 206 -25.12 -9.08 12.74
CA GLY A 206 -25.89 -10.33 12.79
C GLY A 206 -25.41 -11.42 11.82
N ARG A 207 -24.25 -11.24 11.18
CA ARG A 207 -23.68 -12.17 10.18
C ARG A 207 -22.59 -13.06 10.81
N GLN A 208 -22.87 -13.64 11.98
CA GLN A 208 -21.92 -14.45 12.77
C GLN A 208 -21.27 -15.58 11.95
N ALA A 209 -22.05 -16.31 11.15
CA ALA A 209 -21.52 -17.40 10.32
C ALA A 209 -20.45 -16.94 9.33
N GLN A 210 -20.61 -15.73 8.78
CA GLN A 210 -19.64 -15.13 7.86
C GLN A 210 -18.41 -14.58 8.58
N ALA A 211 -18.57 -14.01 9.78
CA ALA A 211 -17.44 -13.62 10.61
C ALA A 211 -16.53 -14.83 10.91
N LEU A 212 -17.11 -15.97 11.31
CA LEU A 212 -16.34 -17.19 11.55
C LEU A 212 -15.79 -17.82 10.26
N GLN A 213 -16.43 -17.58 9.11
CA GLN A 213 -15.92 -18.01 7.81
C GLN A 213 -14.59 -17.31 7.47
N VAL A 214 -14.51 -15.98 7.68
CA VAL A 214 -13.28 -15.20 7.50
C VAL A 214 -12.11 -15.79 8.29
N PHE A 215 -12.34 -16.15 9.57
CA PHE A 215 -11.32 -16.78 10.40
C PHE A 215 -10.88 -18.16 9.87
N ARG A 216 -11.84 -19.03 9.51
CA ARG A 216 -11.55 -20.37 9.00
C ARG A 216 -10.75 -20.33 7.71
N GLU A 217 -11.13 -19.47 6.77
CA GLU A 217 -10.44 -19.29 5.49
C GLU A 217 -9.02 -18.78 5.70
N TYR A 218 -8.84 -17.82 6.62
CA TYR A 218 -7.51 -17.31 6.97
C TYR A 218 -6.61 -18.39 7.61
N ARG A 219 -7.15 -19.17 8.54
CA ARG A 219 -6.40 -20.28 9.17
C ARG A 219 -5.93 -21.31 8.15
N VAL A 220 -6.78 -21.70 7.21
CA VAL A 220 -6.39 -22.61 6.11
C VAL A 220 -5.27 -21.98 5.28
N ARG A 221 -5.40 -20.70 4.91
CA ARG A 221 -4.42 -19.98 4.10
C ARG A 221 -3.06 -19.87 4.77
N LEU A 222 -3.00 -19.61 6.08
CA LEU A 222 -1.74 -19.59 6.84
C LEU A 222 -1.09 -20.96 6.94
N ALA A 223 -1.89 -21.99 7.24
CA ALA A 223 -1.40 -23.36 7.36
C ALA A 223 -0.82 -23.87 6.03
N GLU A 224 -1.48 -23.57 4.90
CA GLU A 224 -1.04 -24.00 3.57
C GLU A 224 0.23 -23.29 3.08
N ARG A 225 0.40 -22.01 3.41
CA ARG A 225 1.51 -21.20 2.89
C ARG A 225 2.76 -21.28 3.76
N ASP A 226 2.60 -21.09 5.07
CA ASP A 226 3.72 -20.87 5.99
C ASP A 226 3.73 -21.91 7.14
N GLY A 227 2.74 -22.80 7.21
CA GLY A 227 2.60 -23.77 8.31
C GLY A 227 2.27 -23.10 9.66
N LEU A 228 1.73 -21.88 9.61
CA LEU A 228 1.45 -21.05 10.78
C LEU A 228 -0.03 -21.11 11.17
N ASP A 229 -0.30 -20.79 12.44
CA ASP A 229 -1.64 -20.55 12.96
C ASP A 229 -1.93 -19.04 13.09
N PRO A 230 -3.21 -18.63 13.08
CA PRO A 230 -3.60 -17.25 13.34
C PRO A 230 -3.08 -16.74 14.69
N GLY A 231 -2.79 -15.44 14.75
CA GLY A 231 -2.38 -14.79 16.00
C GLY A 231 -3.38 -15.00 17.14
N ARG A 232 -2.86 -14.92 18.38
CA ARG A 232 -3.62 -15.11 19.62
C ARG A 232 -4.89 -14.28 19.67
N GLU A 233 -4.76 -13.00 19.35
CA GLU A 233 -5.86 -12.05 19.38
C GLU A 233 -6.99 -12.42 18.42
N LEU A 234 -6.66 -12.76 17.16
CA LEU A 234 -7.68 -13.16 16.19
C LEU A 234 -8.38 -14.47 16.61
N THR A 235 -7.64 -15.37 17.26
CA THR A 235 -8.17 -16.61 17.83
C THR A 235 -9.12 -16.33 19.01
N GLU A 236 -8.73 -15.48 19.95
CA GLU A 236 -9.58 -15.06 21.08
C GLU A 236 -10.85 -14.35 20.59
N LEU A 237 -10.75 -13.54 19.52
CA LEU A 237 -11.91 -12.92 18.88
C LEU A 237 -12.85 -13.98 18.28
N ALA A 238 -12.33 -14.97 17.57
CA ALA A 238 -13.15 -16.04 17.01
C ALA A 238 -13.89 -16.81 18.12
N ASP A 239 -13.20 -17.13 19.22
CA ASP A 239 -13.80 -17.79 20.38
C ASP A 239 -14.88 -16.95 21.05
N ALA A 240 -14.66 -15.63 21.19
CA ALA A 240 -15.66 -14.71 21.71
C ALA A 240 -16.91 -14.66 20.81
N ILE A 241 -16.73 -14.65 19.48
CA ILE A 241 -17.83 -14.68 18.51
C ILE A 241 -18.59 -16.01 18.58
N VAL A 242 -17.92 -17.15 18.77
CA VAL A 242 -18.59 -18.46 18.92
C VAL A 242 -19.47 -18.48 20.17
N GLN A 243 -19.00 -17.88 21.27
CA GLN A 243 -19.67 -17.90 22.56
C GLN A 243 -20.68 -16.74 22.74
N ASP A 244 -20.85 -15.90 21.73
CA ASP A 244 -21.69 -14.69 21.75
C ASP A 244 -21.40 -13.80 22.98
N ARG A 245 -20.13 -13.73 23.37
CA ARG A 245 -19.67 -12.89 24.49
C ARG A 245 -19.40 -11.47 24.02
N GLU A 246 -19.37 -10.52 24.95
CA GLU A 246 -18.85 -9.19 24.66
C GLU A 246 -17.48 -9.29 23.99
N LEU A 247 -17.40 -8.77 22.77
CA LEU A 247 -16.16 -8.71 22.01
C LEU A 247 -15.29 -7.65 22.68
N GLY A 248 -14.41 -8.05 23.60
CA GLY A 248 -13.36 -7.20 24.20
C GLY A 248 -12.30 -6.73 23.20
N TRP A 249 -12.69 -6.58 21.93
CA TRP A 249 -11.87 -6.15 20.80
C TRP A 249 -12.05 -4.65 20.59
N ASP A 250 -11.07 -3.88 21.01
CA ASP A 250 -10.95 -2.44 20.78
C ASP A 250 -10.22 -2.10 19.46
N GLY A 251 -9.76 -3.13 18.73
CA GLY A 251 -8.96 -2.95 17.52
C GLY A 251 -7.48 -2.66 17.78
N ALA A 252 -7.02 -2.77 19.03
CA ALA A 252 -5.62 -2.63 19.42
C ALA A 252 -4.93 -4.00 19.43
N LEU A 253 -4.33 -4.37 18.29
CA LEU A 253 -3.15 -5.26 18.34
C LEU A 253 -2.01 -4.46 19.01
N PRO A 254 -1.14 -5.08 19.83
CA PRO A 254 0.03 -4.45 20.41
C PRO A 254 0.95 -4.02 19.28
N ASP A 255 0.80 -2.75 18.89
CA ASP A 255 1.39 -2.21 17.69
C ASP A 255 2.71 -1.52 18.00
N GLU A 256 3.70 -2.31 18.39
CA GLU A 256 5.06 -1.82 18.65
C GLU A 256 5.82 -1.48 17.37
N ARG A 257 5.21 -1.65 16.17
CA ARG A 257 5.90 -1.52 14.87
C ARG A 257 5.14 -0.68 13.83
N ARG A 258 4.28 0.29 14.23
CA ARG A 258 3.70 1.23 13.26
C ARG A 258 4.80 2.07 12.58
N PRO A 259 4.89 2.10 11.24
CA PRO A 259 5.73 3.09 10.57
C PRO A 259 5.17 4.48 10.86
N THR A 260 5.85 5.17 11.76
CA THR A 260 5.48 6.52 12.17
C THR A 260 6.40 7.50 11.48
N GLY A 261 5.84 8.54 10.86
CA GLY A 261 6.61 9.53 10.10
C GLY A 261 6.77 9.15 8.63
N THR A 262 6.75 10.14 7.74
CA THR A 262 7.20 9.94 6.35
C THR A 262 8.61 9.37 6.32
N PRO A 263 8.89 8.34 5.50
CA PRO A 263 10.22 7.73 5.41
C PRO A 263 11.27 8.82 5.14
N ARG A 264 12.18 8.98 6.11
CA ARG A 264 13.32 9.88 5.98
C ARG A 264 14.47 9.08 5.43
N LEU A 265 15.02 9.53 4.30
CA LEU A 265 16.21 8.94 3.73
C LEU A 265 17.42 9.51 4.48
N SER A 266 18.31 8.64 4.96
CA SER A 266 19.48 8.97 5.77
C SER A 266 20.57 9.80 5.05
N ALA A 267 20.28 10.28 3.84
CA ALA A 267 21.13 11.12 2.99
C ALA A 267 21.33 12.57 3.49
N VAL A 268 20.80 12.93 4.66
CA VAL A 268 20.92 14.26 5.26
C VAL A 268 22.23 14.35 6.01
N ALA A 269 23.01 15.41 5.77
CA ALA A 269 24.20 15.71 6.55
C ALA A 269 23.84 15.72 8.05
N ARG A 270 24.43 14.82 8.84
CA ARG A 270 24.48 15.00 10.29
C ARG A 270 25.34 16.24 10.51
N GLY A 271 24.71 17.33 10.95
CA GLY A 271 25.38 18.61 11.14
C GLY A 271 26.66 18.43 11.96
N HIS A 272 27.80 18.71 11.34
CA HIS A 272 28.94 19.24 12.09
C HIS A 272 28.57 20.67 12.43
N GLY A 273 28.09 20.87 13.65
CA GLY A 273 27.97 22.20 14.22
C GLY A 273 29.38 22.75 14.39
N ASP A 274 29.67 23.83 13.68
CA ASP A 274 30.47 24.93 14.20
C ASP A 274 30.20 26.19 13.36
N GLY A 275 29.75 27.24 14.06
CA GLY A 275 30.08 28.60 13.68
C GLY A 275 29.08 29.37 12.82
N VAL A 276 28.38 30.29 13.50
CA VAL A 276 27.90 31.60 13.03
C VAL A 276 26.52 31.65 12.36
N GLY A 277 25.49 31.55 13.20
CA GLY A 277 24.18 32.12 12.93
C GLY A 277 24.23 33.64 13.03
N MET A 278 24.29 34.33 11.89
CA MET A 278 24.01 35.77 11.83
C MET A 278 22.49 35.96 11.79
N ALA A 279 21.91 36.19 12.97
CA ALA A 279 20.50 36.51 13.14
C ALA A 279 20.20 37.91 12.57
N LEU A 280 19.48 37.97 11.45
CA LEU A 280 18.74 39.17 11.07
C LEU A 280 17.53 39.29 11.99
N ARG A 281 17.67 40.17 12.98
CA ARG A 281 16.59 40.62 13.86
C ARG A 281 15.65 41.51 13.05
N HIS A 282 14.43 41.06 12.81
CA HIS A 282 13.30 41.97 12.62
C HIS A 282 12.41 41.87 13.87
N GLY A 283 12.37 42.97 14.62
CA GLY A 283 11.54 43.12 15.81
C GLY A 283 10.04 43.21 15.45
N PRO A 284 9.15 42.92 16.41
CA PRO A 284 7.71 42.89 16.18
C PRO A 284 7.10 44.31 16.25
N PRO A 285 6.02 44.60 15.51
CA PRO A 285 5.10 45.66 15.86
C PRO A 285 3.79 45.10 16.46
N PRO A 286 2.97 45.97 17.09
CA PRO A 286 2.25 45.64 18.31
C PRO A 286 0.76 45.29 18.14
N GLU A 287 0.19 44.76 19.23
CA GLU A 287 -1.23 44.50 19.46
C GLU A 287 -2.09 45.76 19.37
N ALA A 288 -3.30 45.61 18.80
CA ALA A 288 -4.43 46.49 19.08
C ALA A 288 -5.78 45.79 18.81
N THR A 289 -6.48 45.48 19.91
CA THR A 289 -7.92 45.66 20.19
C THR A 289 -9.02 44.99 19.36
N ALA A 290 -10.08 44.65 20.11
CA ALA A 290 -11.18 43.76 19.78
C ALA A 290 -12.47 44.47 19.30
N ALA A 291 -13.23 43.73 18.48
CA ALA A 291 -14.71 43.67 18.32
C ALA A 291 -15.46 44.88 17.70
N PRO A 292 -16.70 44.73 17.16
CA PRO A 292 -17.61 43.56 17.19
C PRO A 292 -18.25 43.11 15.86
N ARG A 293 -18.93 41.97 15.95
CA ARG A 293 -19.80 41.29 14.95
C ARG A 293 -21.01 42.14 14.53
N PRO A 294 -21.63 41.78 13.38
CA PRO A 294 -23.09 41.78 13.31
C PRO A 294 -23.69 40.40 13.00
N ASP A 295 -24.81 40.18 13.68
CA ASP A 295 -25.83 39.15 13.53
C ASP A 295 -26.63 39.35 12.23
N ARG A 296 -26.95 38.27 11.51
CA ARG A 296 -28.34 37.84 11.19
C ARG A 296 -28.47 36.99 9.93
N ARG A 297 -29.07 35.82 10.17
CA ARG A 297 -30.24 35.24 9.47
C ARG A 297 -30.19 35.11 7.95
N GLY A 298 -30.08 33.85 7.54
CA GLY A 298 -31.16 33.20 6.79
C GLY A 298 -30.99 33.14 5.28
N ARG A 299 -30.81 31.92 4.76
CA ARG A 299 -31.68 31.32 3.73
C ARG A 299 -31.24 29.89 3.44
N LEU A 300 -32.14 28.97 3.80
CA LEU A 300 -32.21 27.62 3.26
C LEU A 300 -32.55 27.73 1.77
N ALA A 301 -31.75 27.10 0.92
CA ALA A 301 -32.14 26.76 -0.44
C ALA A 301 -31.96 25.25 -0.61
N ALA A 302 -33.10 24.56 -0.59
CA ALA A 302 -33.23 23.16 -0.95
C ALA A 302 -32.84 22.99 -2.43
N ILE A 303 -31.95 22.05 -2.73
CA ILE A 303 -31.73 21.56 -4.08
C ILE A 303 -32.32 20.15 -4.16
N ALA A 304 -33.27 20.03 -5.07
CA ALA A 304 -34.11 18.89 -5.31
C ALA A 304 -33.35 17.71 -5.93
N VAL A 305 -33.72 16.51 -5.48
CA VAL A 305 -33.39 15.22 -6.07
C VAL A 305 -34.26 15.02 -7.32
N PRO A 306 -33.71 14.70 -8.51
CA PRO A 306 -34.52 14.17 -9.59
C PRO A 306 -34.74 12.66 -9.46
N ARG A 307 -35.97 12.29 -9.80
CA ARG A 307 -36.62 10.99 -9.68
C ARG A 307 -36.00 9.90 -10.55
N ARG A 308 -36.20 8.67 -10.06
CA ARG A 308 -36.09 7.36 -10.72
C ARG A 308 -36.62 7.37 -12.16
N VAL A 309 -35.85 6.82 -13.08
CA VAL A 309 -36.33 6.26 -14.35
C VAL A 309 -36.23 4.74 -14.25
N ARG A 310 -37.38 4.07 -14.38
CA ARG A 310 -37.50 2.62 -14.56
C ARG A 310 -36.76 2.22 -15.84
N ARG A 311 -35.91 1.20 -15.78
CA ARG A 311 -35.58 0.40 -16.96
C ARG A 311 -35.96 -1.05 -16.69
N GLU A 312 -36.69 -1.57 -17.65
CA GLU A 312 -37.36 -2.86 -17.68
C GLU A 312 -36.35 -4.01 -17.67
N ALA A 313 -36.75 -5.08 -16.99
CA ALA A 313 -36.04 -6.34 -16.94
C ALA A 313 -36.17 -7.05 -18.30
N VAL A 314 -35.05 -7.46 -18.87
CA VAL A 314 -35.01 -8.47 -19.93
C VAL A 314 -34.37 -9.72 -19.33
N THR A 315 -35.20 -10.71 -19.07
CA THR A 315 -34.85 -12.05 -18.62
C THR A 315 -34.39 -12.90 -19.82
N ALA A 316 -33.22 -13.53 -19.71
CA ALA A 316 -32.81 -14.66 -20.56
C ALA A 316 -32.49 -15.87 -19.66
N PRO A 317 -32.86 -17.10 -20.05
CA PRO A 317 -32.81 -18.26 -19.15
C PRO A 317 -31.40 -18.84 -19.05
N VAL A 318 -30.97 -19.18 -17.82
CA VAL A 318 -29.75 -19.95 -17.55
C VAL A 318 -30.17 -21.33 -17.06
N SER A 319 -29.79 -22.38 -17.80
CA SER A 319 -30.00 -23.79 -17.43
C SER A 319 -29.21 -24.18 -16.16
N PRO A 320 -29.72 -25.13 -15.36
CA PRO A 320 -29.12 -25.50 -14.08
C PRO A 320 -27.87 -26.40 -14.24
N ALA A 321 -26.88 -26.16 -13.38
CA ALA A 321 -25.66 -26.95 -13.25
C ALA A 321 -25.91 -28.31 -12.52
N PRO A 322 -25.15 -29.37 -12.82
CA PRO A 322 -25.31 -30.68 -12.18
C PRO A 322 -24.66 -30.74 -10.78
N PRO A 323 -25.10 -31.66 -9.90
CA PRO A 323 -24.67 -31.71 -8.50
C PRO A 323 -23.25 -32.30 -8.30
N PRO A 324 -22.57 -31.97 -7.18
CA PRO A 324 -21.19 -32.37 -6.93
C PRO A 324 -21.07 -33.86 -6.50
N ARG A 325 -20.04 -34.53 -7.02
CA ARG A 325 -19.65 -35.89 -6.61
C ARG A 325 -18.81 -35.85 -5.32
N GLN A 326 -19.11 -36.75 -4.38
CA GLN A 326 -18.41 -36.88 -3.11
C GLN A 326 -16.98 -37.45 -3.30
N PRO A 327 -15.98 -36.98 -2.53
CA PRO A 327 -14.64 -37.56 -2.56
C PRO A 327 -14.57 -38.86 -1.75
N GLY A 328 -14.04 -39.92 -2.37
CA GLY A 328 -13.74 -41.19 -1.75
C GLY A 328 -12.55 -41.11 -0.78
N ARG A 329 -12.66 -41.83 0.34
CA ARG A 329 -11.62 -42.02 1.37
C ARG A 329 -10.33 -42.62 0.78
N LEU A 330 -9.18 -42.09 1.20
CA LEU A 330 -7.90 -42.80 1.13
C LEU A 330 -7.51 -43.30 2.54
N PRO A 331 -6.92 -44.51 2.65
CA PRO A 331 -6.57 -45.11 3.94
C PRO A 331 -5.27 -44.52 4.51
N GLN A 332 -5.22 -44.45 5.85
CA GLN A 332 -4.04 -44.12 6.65
C GLN A 332 -3.04 -45.27 6.63
N GLY A 333 -1.74 -44.96 6.49
CA GLY A 333 -0.68 -45.93 6.73
C GLY A 333 0.73 -45.42 6.42
N MET A 334 1.58 -45.45 7.46
CA MET A 334 3.05 -45.49 7.47
C MET A 334 3.84 -44.16 7.43
N LEU A 335 4.15 -43.73 8.65
CA LEU A 335 5.33 -42.95 9.01
C LEU A 335 6.62 -43.77 8.88
N SER A 336 7.70 -43.01 8.61
CA SER A 336 9.10 -43.27 8.95
C SER A 336 9.95 -44.07 7.95
N GLY A 337 10.88 -43.36 7.34
CA GLY A 337 12.03 -43.90 6.61
C GLY A 337 12.89 -42.76 6.08
N LYS A 338 14.01 -42.48 6.76
CA LYS A 338 15.12 -41.70 6.20
C LYS A 338 15.46 -42.30 4.83
N ARG A 339 15.43 -41.50 3.76
CA ARG A 339 15.93 -41.93 2.44
C ARG A 339 17.17 -41.11 2.10
N ASP A 340 18.23 -41.85 1.85
CA ASP A 340 19.49 -41.36 1.32
C ASP A 340 19.27 -40.63 -0.02
N GLU A 341 20.04 -39.57 -0.24
CA GLU A 341 19.92 -38.60 -1.33
C GLU A 341 20.24 -39.16 -2.73
N ALA A 342 20.61 -40.45 -2.83
CA ALA A 342 21.16 -41.06 -4.03
C ALA A 342 20.15 -41.81 -4.93
N ASP A 343 18.87 -41.89 -4.57
CA ASP A 343 17.89 -42.75 -5.27
C ASP A 343 16.60 -42.01 -5.67
N LEU A 344 16.74 -40.74 -6.08
CA LEU A 344 15.61 -39.99 -6.61
C LEU A 344 15.30 -40.40 -8.05
N PRO A 345 14.04 -40.76 -8.37
CA PRO A 345 13.67 -41.19 -9.71
C PRO A 345 14.03 -40.08 -10.70
N CYS A 346 14.81 -40.41 -11.73
CA CYS A 346 15.06 -39.47 -12.81
C CYS A 346 13.78 -39.25 -13.63
N PRO A 347 13.52 -38.02 -14.09
CA PRO A 347 12.45 -37.75 -15.05
C PRO A 347 12.61 -38.64 -16.30
N PRO A 348 11.49 -39.11 -16.88
CA PRO A 348 11.52 -39.95 -18.07
C PRO A 348 12.14 -39.19 -19.26
N HIS A 349 12.72 -39.95 -20.19
CA HIS A 349 13.26 -39.45 -21.46
C HIS A 349 14.39 -38.40 -21.34
N GLY A 350 15.13 -38.38 -20.22
CA GLY A 350 16.28 -37.47 -20.05
C GLY A 350 15.89 -36.00 -19.93
N LEU A 351 14.62 -35.71 -19.61
CA LEU A 351 14.14 -34.35 -19.42
C LEU A 351 14.77 -33.69 -18.17
N PRO A 352 14.92 -32.36 -18.12
CA PRO A 352 15.48 -31.71 -16.95
C PRO A 352 14.50 -31.77 -15.77
N ARG A 353 15.02 -31.87 -14.55
CA ARG A 353 14.21 -31.93 -13.32
C ARG A 353 13.43 -30.63 -13.05
N TYR A 354 13.87 -29.50 -13.61
CA TYR A 354 13.12 -28.23 -13.64
C TYR A 354 12.83 -27.84 -15.09
N ARG A 355 11.60 -27.42 -15.37
CA ARG A 355 11.18 -26.93 -16.69
C ARG A 355 10.35 -25.65 -16.54
N LEU A 356 10.65 -24.67 -17.38
CA LEU A 356 9.83 -23.47 -17.53
C LEU A 356 9.05 -23.56 -18.85
N LEU A 357 7.74 -23.76 -18.76
CA LEU A 357 6.86 -23.82 -19.92
C LEU A 357 6.43 -22.40 -20.27
N THR A 358 6.61 -21.99 -21.53
CA THR A 358 6.25 -20.65 -22.03
C THR A 358 5.56 -20.75 -23.39
N GLY A 359 4.64 -19.83 -23.66
CA GLY A 359 4.02 -19.64 -24.97
C GLY A 359 2.71 -18.86 -24.88
N PRO A 360 1.93 -18.80 -25.98
CA PRO A 360 0.63 -18.14 -25.99
C PRO A 360 -0.30 -18.71 -24.91
N GLY A 361 -1.09 -17.86 -24.24
CA GLY A 361 -2.10 -18.25 -23.25
C GLY A 361 -3.33 -18.90 -23.90
N ASP A 362 -3.11 -20.01 -24.61
CA ASP A 362 -4.11 -20.72 -25.39
C ASP A 362 -4.23 -22.20 -24.96
N ALA A 363 -5.11 -22.95 -25.63
CA ALA A 363 -5.31 -24.38 -25.36
C ALA A 363 -4.04 -25.23 -25.59
N THR A 364 -3.10 -24.76 -26.43
CA THR A 364 -1.83 -25.45 -26.71
C THR A 364 -0.89 -25.34 -25.51
N PHE A 365 -0.84 -24.18 -24.85
CA PHE A 365 -0.11 -24.03 -23.59
C PHE A 365 -0.70 -24.90 -22.49
N CYS A 366 -2.03 -24.90 -22.31
CA CYS A 366 -2.69 -25.76 -21.33
C CYS A 366 -2.35 -27.24 -21.54
N ARG A 367 -2.35 -27.72 -22.80
CA ARG A 367 -1.99 -29.12 -23.13
C ARG A 367 -0.56 -29.46 -22.72
N ARG A 368 0.41 -28.58 -22.99
CA ARG A 368 1.82 -28.80 -22.60
C ARG A 368 2.00 -28.84 -21.08
N VAL A 369 1.22 -28.06 -20.33
CA VAL A 369 1.20 -28.12 -18.87
C VAL A 369 0.61 -29.46 -18.42
N SER A 370 -0.53 -29.89 -18.96
CA SER A 370 -1.14 -31.20 -18.66
C SER A 370 -0.19 -32.36 -18.97
N GLU A 371 0.47 -32.37 -20.13
CA GLU A 371 1.45 -33.39 -20.50
C GLU A 371 2.62 -33.46 -19.50
N ALA A 372 3.07 -32.32 -18.97
CA ALA A 372 4.10 -32.31 -17.94
C ALA A 372 3.61 -32.91 -16.61
N LEU A 373 2.36 -32.65 -16.24
CA LEU A 373 1.73 -33.24 -15.06
C LEU A 373 1.53 -34.76 -15.21
N ASP A 374 1.10 -35.21 -16.39
CA ASP A 374 0.93 -36.63 -16.71
C ASP A 374 2.27 -37.38 -16.70
N LEU A 375 3.36 -36.71 -17.06
CA LEU A 375 4.72 -37.24 -16.93
C LEU A 375 5.19 -37.35 -15.48
N GLY A 376 4.49 -36.75 -14.51
CA GLY A 376 4.82 -36.79 -13.08
C GLY A 376 5.45 -35.52 -12.52
N TYR A 377 5.59 -34.44 -13.30
CA TYR A 377 6.02 -33.15 -12.75
C TYR A 377 4.94 -32.54 -11.85
N ARG A 378 5.34 -31.66 -10.94
CA ARG A 378 4.45 -30.83 -10.10
C ARG A 378 4.57 -29.36 -10.50
N LEU A 379 3.48 -28.62 -10.41
CA LEU A 379 3.51 -27.17 -10.58
C LEU A 379 4.37 -26.54 -9.48
N HIS A 380 5.19 -25.56 -9.85
CA HIS A 380 5.97 -24.76 -8.90
C HIS A 380 5.60 -23.29 -9.06
N GLY A 381 5.01 -22.71 -8.01
CA GLY A 381 4.45 -21.35 -8.04
C GLY A 381 3.21 -21.22 -8.93
N GLY A 382 2.63 -20.01 -8.91
CA GLY A 382 1.50 -19.66 -9.78
C GLY A 382 1.93 -19.39 -11.22
N ALA A 383 1.04 -19.63 -12.18
CA ALA A 383 1.24 -19.22 -13.56
C ALA A 383 1.38 -17.69 -13.64
N SER A 384 2.36 -17.23 -14.42
CA SER A 384 2.55 -15.81 -14.72
C SER A 384 2.10 -15.52 -16.14
N VAL A 385 1.52 -14.35 -16.36
CA VAL A 385 0.99 -13.94 -17.65
C VAL A 385 1.43 -12.52 -17.98
N ALA A 386 1.91 -12.30 -19.20
CA ALA A 386 2.23 -10.99 -19.73
C ALA A 386 1.51 -10.77 -21.08
N PHE A 387 1.16 -9.52 -21.40
CA PHE A 387 0.56 -9.15 -22.68
C PHE A 387 1.56 -8.31 -23.48
N ASP A 388 1.92 -8.75 -24.69
CA ASP A 388 2.95 -8.11 -25.52
C ASP A 388 2.39 -7.06 -26.51
N GLY A 389 1.07 -6.83 -26.48
CA GLY A 389 0.38 -5.93 -27.40
C GLY A 389 -0.43 -6.65 -28.48
N GLU A 390 -0.13 -7.92 -28.76
CA GLU A 390 -0.85 -8.74 -29.74
C GLU A 390 -1.43 -10.01 -29.09
N LYS A 391 -0.68 -10.65 -28.19
CA LYS A 391 -1.06 -11.93 -27.57
C LYS A 391 -0.72 -11.97 -26.09
N MET A 392 -1.47 -12.79 -25.38
CA MET A 392 -1.17 -13.16 -24.00
C MET A 392 -0.08 -14.23 -24.03
N ILE A 393 1.03 -14.02 -23.32
CA ILE A 393 2.09 -15.00 -23.12
C ILE A 393 1.98 -15.53 -21.69
N ALA A 394 1.76 -16.83 -21.55
CA ALA A 394 1.68 -17.54 -20.28
C ALA A 394 2.99 -18.27 -20.00
N VAL A 395 3.34 -18.32 -18.71
CA VAL A 395 4.53 -18.99 -18.20
C VAL A 395 4.15 -19.82 -16.97
N GLN A 396 4.58 -21.08 -16.92
CA GLN A 396 4.39 -21.98 -15.77
C GLN A 396 5.66 -22.78 -15.52
N ALA A 397 6.19 -22.73 -14.30
CA ALA A 397 7.28 -23.59 -13.88
C ALA A 397 6.74 -24.95 -13.39
N VAL A 398 7.43 -26.03 -13.76
CA VAL A 398 7.14 -27.40 -13.31
C VAL A 398 8.41 -28.10 -12.83
N VAL A 399 8.32 -28.82 -11.72
CA VAL A 399 9.46 -29.47 -11.04
C VAL A 399 9.21 -30.96 -10.84
N TRP A 400 10.26 -31.76 -10.99
CA TRP A 400 10.18 -33.19 -10.77
C TRP A 400 10.12 -33.50 -9.25
N PRO A 401 9.28 -34.45 -8.80
CA PRO A 401 9.13 -34.78 -7.39
C PRO A 401 10.47 -35.21 -6.77
N GLY A 402 10.77 -34.66 -5.59
CA GLY A 402 11.99 -34.92 -4.83
C GLY A 402 13.17 -33.99 -5.15
N THR A 403 13.10 -33.16 -6.19
CA THR A 403 14.21 -32.26 -6.54
C THR A 403 14.44 -31.07 -5.58
N VAL A 404 13.72 -31.00 -4.47
CA VAL A 404 13.89 -29.92 -3.48
C VAL A 404 13.82 -30.53 -2.07
N PRO A 405 14.93 -30.63 -1.33
CA PRO A 405 14.88 -30.73 0.12
C PRO A 405 14.64 -29.32 0.67
N GLY A 406 13.50 -29.12 1.32
CA GLY A 406 13.23 -27.94 2.16
C GLY A 406 13.24 -26.59 1.43
N ILE A 407 12.09 -26.21 0.89
CA ILE A 407 11.59 -24.83 1.00
C ILE A 407 10.19 -24.92 1.58
#